data_AF-A0A812HPQ8-F1
#
_entry.id   AF-A0A812HPQ8-F1
#
_cell.length_a   1.000
_cell.length_b   1.000
_cell.length_c   1.000
_cell.angle_alpha   90.00
_cell.angle_beta   90.00
_cell.angle_gamma   90.00
#
_symmetry.space_group_name_H-M   'P 1'
#
loop_
_entity.id
_entity.type
_entity.pdbx_description
1 polymer ?
#
loop_
_entity_poly.entity_id
_entity_poly.type
_entity_poly.pdbx_seq_one_letter_code
_entity_poly.pdbx_strand_id
1 'polypeptide(L)'
;MTNYTNVLLDQLKTQLELTSDYQLAKFLDVGSSRISNYRNGRSVLDWEMAFKIADLLELDDQDVVYGLLDEKTVNPRLINALQSRAPV
;
A
#
# COMPACT_ATOMS: atom_id res chain seq x y z
N MET A 1 -2.28 -3.33 14.75
CA MET A 1 -1.13 -2.47 14.42
C MET A 1 -1.43 -1.92 13.04
N THR A 2 -1.68 -0.62 12.91
CA THR A 2 -2.02 0.00 11.62
C THR A 2 -0.75 0.07 10.78
N ASN A 3 -0.68 -0.73 9.72
CA ASN A 3 0.39 -0.68 8.74
C ASN A 3 0.10 0.42 7.70
N TYR A 4 1.10 0.83 6.93
CA TYR A 4 0.97 1.88 5.91
C TYR A 4 -0.04 1.48 4.82
N THR A 5 -0.16 0.18 4.50
CA THR A 5 -1.21 -0.35 3.64
C THR A 5 -2.62 0.05 4.12
N ASN A 6 -2.92 -0.07 5.42
CA ASN A 6 -4.22 0.36 5.95
C ASN A 6 -4.44 1.87 5.81
N VAL A 7 -3.39 2.67 6.00
CA VAL A 7 -3.45 4.13 5.80
C VAL A 7 -3.86 4.47 4.37
N LEU A 8 -3.21 3.87 3.38
CA LEU A 8 -3.54 4.08 1.96
C LEU A 8 -4.98 3.67 1.64
N LEU A 9 -5.43 2.51 2.12
CA LEU A 9 -6.80 2.02 1.87
C LEU A 9 -7.86 2.91 2.51
N ASP A 10 -7.60 3.44 3.71
CA ASP A 10 -8.53 4.31 4.42
C ASP A 10 -8.57 5.73 3.83
N GLN A 11 -7.43 6.26 3.40
CA GLN A 11 -7.35 7.52 2.64
C GLN A 11 -8.15 7.40 1.34
N LEU A 12 -7.94 6.33 0.58
CA LEU A 12 -8.64 6.13 -0.68
C LEU A 12 -10.14 5.97 -0.49
N LYS A 13 -10.57 5.24 0.55
CA LYS A 13 -12.01 5.18 0.90
C LYS A 13 -12.57 6.55 1.24
N THR A 14 -11.82 7.36 1.98
CA THR A 14 -12.26 8.70 2.38
C THR A 14 -12.41 9.60 1.17
N GLN A 15 -11.42 9.62 0.27
CA GLN A 15 -11.45 10.41 -0.96
C GLN A 15 -12.60 10.02 -1.91
N LEU A 16 -12.90 8.73 -1.97
CA LEU A 16 -13.98 8.18 -2.82
C LEU A 16 -15.35 8.12 -2.10
N GLU A 17 -15.44 8.65 -0.87
CA GLU A 17 -16.65 8.62 -0.02
C GLU A 17 -17.25 7.20 0.16
N LEU A 18 -16.39 6.17 0.20
CA LEU A 18 -16.80 4.77 0.33
C LEU A 18 -17.03 4.40 1.79
N THR A 19 -18.16 3.75 2.07
CA THR A 19 -18.56 3.35 3.42
C THR A 19 -18.09 1.94 3.80
N SER A 20 -17.62 1.16 2.83
CA SER A 20 -17.25 -0.25 3.06
C SER A 20 -16.04 -0.70 2.25
N ASP A 21 -15.35 -1.71 2.76
CA ASP A 21 -14.24 -2.36 2.05
C ASP A 21 -14.71 -3.16 0.83
N TYR A 22 -15.98 -3.58 0.83
CA TYR A 22 -16.58 -4.22 -0.33
C TYR A 22 -16.68 -3.25 -1.52
N GLN A 23 -17.10 -2.00 -1.27
CA GLN A 23 -17.11 -0.97 -2.31
C GLN A 23 -15.70 -0.65 -2.79
N LEU A 24 -14.71 -0.58 -1.87
CA LEU A 24 -13.31 -0.37 -2.23
C LEU A 24 -12.78 -1.51 -3.11
N ALA A 25 -13.06 -2.76 -2.74
CA ALA A 25 -12.65 -3.93 -3.50
C ALA A 25 -13.24 -3.89 -4.92
N LYS A 26 -14.52 -3.54 -5.05
CA LYS A 26 -15.19 -3.38 -6.34
C LYS A 26 -14.58 -2.25 -7.17
N PHE A 27 -14.28 -1.11 -6.55
CA PHE A 27 -13.64 0.03 -7.23
C PHE A 27 -12.24 -0.33 -7.73
N LEU A 28 -11.45 -1.04 -6.94
CA LEU A 28 -10.10 -1.48 -7.30
C LEU A 28 -10.06 -2.67 -8.25
N ASP A 29 -11.22 -3.26 -8.57
CA ASP A 29 -11.39 -4.48 -9.36
C ASP A 29 -10.67 -5.70 -8.77
N VAL A 30 -10.87 -5.91 -7.47
CA VAL A 30 -10.29 -7.06 -6.74
C VAL A 30 -11.34 -7.76 -5.87
N GLY A 31 -11.05 -9.01 -5.51
CA GLY A 31 -11.88 -9.74 -4.55
C GLY A 31 -11.83 -9.10 -3.15
N SER A 32 -12.97 -9.09 -2.44
CA SER A 32 -13.08 -8.57 -1.07
C SER A 32 -12.14 -9.26 -0.07
N SER A 33 -11.86 -10.54 -0.28
CA SER A 33 -10.88 -11.30 0.51
C SER A 33 -9.46 -10.73 0.38
N ARG A 34 -9.10 -10.15 -0.77
CA ARG A 34 -7.79 -9.53 -1.01
C ARG A 34 -7.62 -8.27 -0.15
N ILE A 35 -8.64 -7.39 -0.12
CA ILE A 35 -8.65 -6.22 0.77
C ILE A 35 -8.56 -6.64 2.23
N SER A 36 -9.34 -7.64 2.65
CA SER A 36 -9.27 -8.15 4.03
C SER A 36 -7.88 -8.70 4.37
N ASN A 37 -7.23 -9.42 3.46
CA ASN A 37 -5.87 -9.92 3.67
C ASN A 37 -4.84 -8.80 3.81
N TYR A 38 -4.95 -7.72 3.00
CA TYR A 38 -4.14 -6.52 3.15
C TYR A 38 -4.30 -5.88 4.52
N ARG A 39 -5.54 -5.66 4.95
CA ARG A 39 -5.83 -5.02 6.24
C ARG A 39 -5.30 -5.78 7.43
N ASN A 40 -5.30 -7.11 7.34
CA ASN A 40 -4.83 -8.00 8.39
C ASN A 40 -3.34 -8.36 8.27
N GLY A 41 -2.60 -7.77 7.31
CA GLY A 41 -1.19 -8.07 7.09
C GLY A 41 -0.91 -9.52 6.65
N ARG A 42 -1.93 -10.23 6.15
CA ARG A 42 -1.77 -11.61 5.61
C ARG A 42 -1.18 -11.60 4.20
N SER A 43 -1.34 -10.49 3.50
CA SER A 43 -0.68 -10.20 2.23
C SER A 43 -0.28 -8.74 2.21
N VAL A 44 0.73 -8.41 1.41
CA VAL A 44 1.16 -7.03 1.14
C VAL A 44 0.70 -6.61 -0.25
N LEU A 45 0.45 -5.31 -0.45
CA LEU A 45 0.20 -4.75 -1.78
C LEU A 45 1.35 -5.15 -2.70
N ASP A 46 1.07 -5.57 -3.94
CA ASP A 46 2.10 -5.61 -4.98
C ASP A 46 2.39 -4.18 -5.48
N TRP A 47 3.47 -4.00 -6.25
CA TRP A 47 3.85 -2.66 -6.70
C TRP A 47 2.85 -2.05 -7.69
N GLU A 48 2.23 -2.86 -8.55
CA GLU A 48 1.20 -2.37 -9.48
C GLU A 48 -0.01 -1.81 -8.74
N MET A 49 -0.54 -2.52 -7.74
CA MET A 49 -1.65 -2.04 -6.91
C MET A 49 -1.24 -0.85 -6.05
N ALA A 50 -0.01 -0.83 -5.53
CA ALA A 50 0.50 0.28 -4.75
C ALA A 50 0.54 1.58 -5.57
N PHE A 51 1.12 1.54 -6.78
CA PHE A 51 1.18 2.71 -7.65
C PHE A 51 -0.18 3.10 -8.20
N LYS A 52 -1.07 2.14 -8.50
CA LYS A 52 -2.47 2.45 -8.82
C LYS A 52 -3.14 3.25 -7.70
N ILE A 53 -2.94 2.87 -6.43
CA ILE A 53 -3.48 3.62 -5.29
C ILE A 53 -2.79 4.98 -5.15
N ALA A 54 -1.48 5.06 -5.39
CA ALA A 54 -0.72 6.31 -5.39
C ALA A 54 -1.26 7.32 -6.41
N ASP A 55 -1.46 6.89 -7.66
CA ASP A 55 -2.03 7.70 -8.73
C ASP A 55 -3.42 8.24 -8.35
N LEU A 56 -4.26 7.38 -7.77
CA LEU A 56 -5.61 7.74 -7.34
C LEU A 56 -5.61 8.77 -6.21
N LEU A 57 -4.61 8.71 -5.32
CA LEU A 57 -4.44 9.61 -4.18
C LEU A 57 -3.56 10.83 -4.48
N GLU A 58 -3.04 10.94 -5.70
CA GLU A 58 -2.07 11.96 -6.12
C GLU A 58 -0.83 12.03 -5.19
N LEU A 59 -0.32 10.86 -4.77
CA LEU A 59 0.84 10.75 -3.89
C LEU A 59 2.16 10.69 -4.68
N ASP A 60 3.25 11.09 -4.02
CA ASP A 60 4.59 10.93 -4.55
C ASP A 60 5.04 9.45 -4.48
N ASP A 61 5.60 8.95 -5.59
CA ASP A 61 6.06 7.56 -5.72
C ASP A 61 7.08 7.17 -4.64
N GLN A 62 7.98 8.10 -4.29
CA GLN A 62 9.03 7.85 -3.31
C GLN A 62 8.44 7.65 -1.91
N ASP A 63 7.42 8.44 -1.55
CA ASP A 63 6.74 8.33 -0.27
C ASP A 63 5.99 6.99 -0.15
N VAL A 64 5.32 6.57 -1.23
CA VAL A 64 4.58 5.30 -1.27
C VAL A 64 5.54 4.11 -1.19
N VAL A 65 6.63 4.14 -1.96
CA VAL A 65 7.67 3.09 -1.88
C VAL A 65 8.23 3.02 -0.48
N TYR A 66 8.64 4.14 0.09
CA TYR A 66 9.25 4.18 1.42
C TYR A 66 8.30 3.66 2.51
N GLY A 67 7.03 4.06 2.49
CA GLY A 67 6.03 3.60 3.46
C GLY A 67 5.73 2.10 3.37
N LEU A 68 5.85 1.49 2.18
CA LEU A 68 5.61 0.06 1.98
C LEU A 68 6.86 -0.82 2.17
N LEU A 69 8.06 -0.25 2.23
CA LEU A 69 9.31 -1.03 2.31
C LEU A 69 9.35 -1.92 3.55
N ASP A 70 8.96 -1.40 4.71
CA ASP A 70 8.95 -2.13 5.98
C ASP A 70 7.97 -3.32 5.96
N GLU A 71 6.88 -3.21 5.21
CA GLU A 71 5.90 -4.30 5.07
C GLU A 71 6.38 -5.37 4.07
N LYS A 72 7.02 -4.95 2.99
CA LYS A 72 7.49 -5.83 1.92
C LYS A 72 8.79 -6.54 2.25
N THR A 73 9.62 -5.92 3.09
CA THR A 73 11.01 -6.35 3.31
C THR A 73 11.26 -6.61 4.78
N VAL A 74 11.39 -7.88 5.15
CA VAL A 74 11.76 -8.28 6.51
C VAL A 74 13.27 -8.32 6.74
N ASN A 75 14.09 -8.12 5.70
CA ASN A 75 15.54 -8.15 5.80
C ASN A 75 16.10 -6.74 6.05
N PRO A 76 16.60 -6.43 7.26
CA PRO A 76 17.11 -5.10 7.58
C PRO A 76 18.29 -4.68 6.69
N ARG A 77 19.07 -5.64 6.16
CA ARG A 77 20.18 -5.33 5.26
C ARG A 77 19.69 -4.74 3.93
N LEU A 78 18.57 -5.23 3.41
CA LEU A 78 18.01 -4.73 2.16
C LEU A 78 17.43 -3.33 2.37
N ILE A 79 16.70 -3.11 3.47
CA ILE A 79 16.18 -1.77 3.84
C ILE A 79 17.34 -0.76 3.94
N ASN A 80 18.39 -1.10 4.70
CA ASN A 80 19.54 -0.24 4.87
C ASN A 80 20.26 0.05 3.54
N ALA A 81 20.38 -0.94 2.65
CA ALA A 81 21.01 -0.76 1.34
C ALA A 81 20.20 0.21 0.46
N LEU A 82 18.87 0.10 0.46
CA LEU A 82 17.97 0.99 -0.29
C LEU A 82 18.03 2.44 0.25
N GLN A 83 18.22 2.62 1.55
CA GLN A 83 18.39 3.94 2.17
C GLN A 83 19.76 4.57 1.90
N SER A 84 20.80 3.76 1.67
CA SER A 84 22.21 4.21 1.65
C SER A 84 22.70 4.91 0.38
N ARG A 85 21.78 5.34 -0.51
CA ARG A 85 22.00 5.96 -1.86
C ARG A 85 22.17 4.94 -2.98
N ALA A 86 21.67 5.27 -4.17
CA ALA A 86 21.93 4.52 -5.39
C ALA A 86 23.43 4.56 -5.75
N PRO A 87 24.00 3.48 -6.29
CA PRO A 87 25.36 3.50 -6.82
C PRO A 87 25.48 4.58 -7.90
N VAL A 88 26.52 5.39 -7.79
CA VAL A 88 26.90 6.46 -8.76
C VAL A 88 27.63 5.89 -9.96
#